data_AF-A0A7S1ZTJ7-F1
#
_entry.id   AF-A0A7S1ZTJ7-F1
#
_cell.length_a   1.000
_cell.length_b   1.000
_cell.length_c   1.000
_cell.angle_alpha   90.00
_cell.angle_beta   90.00
_cell.angle_gamma   90.00
#
_symmetry.space_group_name_H-M   'P 1'
#
loop_
_entity.id
_entity.type
_entity.pdbx_description
1 polymer ?
#
loop_
_entity_poly.entity_id
_entity_poly.type
_entity_poly.pdbx_seq_one_letter_code
_entity_poly.pdbx_strand_id
1 'polypeptide(L)'
;DGFGLGRLVEAGKVKRFMASYVGENKNFEKMFFDGSLEVELTPQGTIAARLRAAGAGVPGFYTPTGAGTIYAEGGVPIKYKAGTNDGRKGGPEVEIASEPREVREFKGRDGVKRQYVFEEAINADVALVKAWKADTRGNLVFRGTARNANPDCGMAGKVCIAEAETIVEAGELSPDEIHLPGVYVHRLIHAADNEKRIERLRESAADENGDKKDVVTGGRAIIMRRAAKEFKDGMYVNLGIGMPTMASNYIPRGVKIELQAENGLMGIGPYPIPGHADPDYVNAGKETITAVPGASAFSSSDSFAMIRGGHLDLTMLGALQVSASGDLASWIIPGKLLKGMGGAMDLVGSPGSKVVVTMDHVAKNGTPKILQQCSLPLTGRGVVDRIITDMGVFDVDKENRNGGGLTLVEIAPGTTVDDVKAATACEFKVSADLNLMVEHLEDQVA
;
A
#
# COMPACT_ATOMS: atom_id res chain seq x y z
N ASP A 1 16.31 11.13 8.54
CA ASP A 1 15.61 12.42 8.25
C ASP A 1 15.35 13.27 9.50
N GLY A 2 15.82 12.86 10.69
CA GLY A 2 15.81 13.72 11.88
C GLY A 2 14.42 14.14 12.37
N PHE A 3 13.36 13.40 12.06
CA PHE A 3 11.98 13.68 12.46
C PHE A 3 11.22 12.41 12.85
N GLY A 4 10.10 12.58 13.57
CA GLY A 4 9.24 11.47 14.04
C GLY A 4 10.01 10.38 14.81
N LEU A 5 9.61 9.13 14.61
CA LEU A 5 10.26 7.96 15.23
C LEU A 5 11.73 7.80 14.81
N GLY A 6 12.14 8.38 13.68
CA GLY A 6 13.53 8.36 13.22
C GLY A 6 14.50 8.93 14.26
N ARG A 7 14.08 9.93 15.04
CA ARG A 7 14.90 10.50 16.13
C ARG A 7 15.23 9.47 17.22
N LEU A 8 14.28 8.61 17.58
CA LEU A 8 14.48 7.59 18.61
C LEU A 8 15.38 6.46 18.10
N VAL A 9 15.24 6.08 16.83
CA VAL A 9 16.10 5.10 16.17
C VAL A 9 17.53 5.63 16.07
N GLU A 10 17.72 6.83 15.56
CA GLU A 10 19.03 7.49 15.43
C GLU A 10 19.72 7.69 16.79
N ALA A 11 18.94 7.89 17.87
CA ALA A 11 19.45 8.00 19.24
C ALA A 11 19.71 6.65 19.94
N GLY A 12 19.54 5.51 19.26
CA GLY A 12 19.74 4.17 19.83
C GLY A 12 18.73 3.81 20.93
N LYS A 13 17.55 4.42 20.93
CA LYS A 13 16.48 4.19 21.92
C LYS A 13 15.49 3.10 21.49
N VAL A 14 15.62 2.58 20.27
CA VAL A 14 14.76 1.55 19.71
C VAL A 14 15.56 0.27 19.51
N LYS A 15 15.18 -0.80 20.19
CA LYS A 15 15.75 -2.15 19.97
C LYS A 15 15.09 -2.84 18.77
N ARG A 16 13.75 -2.79 18.71
CA ARG A 16 12.92 -3.43 17.68
C ARG A 16 11.89 -2.46 17.13
N PHE A 17 11.72 -2.49 15.81
CA PHE A 17 10.78 -1.66 15.07
C PHE A 17 9.82 -2.53 14.27
N MET A 18 8.53 -2.54 14.64
CA MET A 18 7.48 -3.19 13.85
C MET A 18 6.88 -2.17 12.89
N ALA A 19 6.90 -2.46 11.59
CA ALA A 19 6.39 -1.54 10.58
C ALA A 19 5.94 -2.27 9.32
N SER A 20 5.04 -1.66 8.55
CA SER A 20 4.66 -2.16 7.24
C SER A 20 5.56 -1.66 6.12
N TYR A 21 6.06 -0.44 6.28
CA TYR A 21 6.91 0.24 5.31
C TYR A 21 7.93 1.10 6.05
N VAL A 22 9.21 0.97 5.71
CA VAL A 22 10.31 1.65 6.42
C VAL A 22 10.76 2.94 5.73
N GLY A 23 10.12 3.31 4.62
CA GLY A 23 10.40 4.57 3.92
C GLY A 23 11.66 4.54 3.06
N GLU A 24 12.09 5.72 2.67
CA GLU A 24 13.39 5.96 2.00
C GLU A 24 14.48 6.36 3.02
N ASN A 25 14.39 5.83 4.24
CA ASN A 25 15.36 6.12 5.30
C ASN A 25 16.60 5.22 5.14
N LYS A 26 17.60 5.71 4.42
CA LYS A 26 18.87 4.99 4.19
C LYS A 26 19.59 4.60 5.48
N ASN A 27 19.48 5.42 6.54
CA ASN A 27 20.09 5.09 7.83
C ASN A 27 19.38 3.89 8.46
N PHE A 28 18.06 3.85 8.39
CA PHE A 28 17.26 2.73 8.88
C PHE A 28 17.60 1.44 8.12
N GLU A 29 17.65 1.49 6.79
CA GLU A 29 18.02 0.35 5.94
C GLU A 29 19.43 -0.16 6.27
N LYS A 30 20.40 0.76 6.43
CA LYS A 30 21.76 0.41 6.87
C LYS A 30 21.78 -0.24 8.24
N MET A 31 21.09 0.35 9.23
CA MET A 31 21.05 -0.18 10.59
C MET A 31 20.48 -1.61 10.65
N PHE A 32 19.49 -1.92 9.81
CA PHE A 32 18.94 -3.27 9.68
C PHE A 32 19.94 -4.25 9.05
N PHE A 33 20.52 -3.94 7.89
CA PHE A 33 21.47 -4.83 7.21
C PHE A 33 22.77 -5.03 7.98
N ASP A 34 23.20 -4.05 8.76
CA ASP A 34 24.38 -4.14 9.62
C ASP A 34 24.09 -4.87 10.97
N GLY A 35 22.83 -5.23 11.22
CA GLY A 35 22.42 -6.02 12.40
C GLY A 35 22.21 -5.23 13.69
N SER A 36 22.23 -3.90 13.61
CA SER A 36 22.10 -2.99 14.77
C SER A 36 20.64 -2.68 15.17
N LEU A 37 19.67 -3.02 14.32
CA LEU A 37 18.24 -2.78 14.54
C LEU A 37 17.43 -4.03 14.16
N GLU A 38 16.53 -4.45 15.04
CA GLU A 38 15.54 -5.48 14.71
C GLU A 38 14.35 -4.83 13.99
N VAL A 39 13.92 -5.39 12.85
CA VAL A 39 12.79 -4.87 12.06
C VAL A 39 11.80 -5.99 11.79
N GLU A 40 10.60 -5.87 12.33
CA GLU A 40 9.51 -6.83 12.09
C GLU A 40 8.54 -6.28 11.04
N LEU A 41 8.70 -6.74 9.81
CA LEU A 41 7.84 -6.32 8.70
C LEU A 41 6.46 -6.98 8.80
N THR A 42 5.43 -6.17 8.99
CA THR A 42 4.05 -6.61 9.20
C THR A 42 3.11 -5.85 8.25
N PRO A 43 2.24 -6.52 7.48
CA PRO A 43 1.28 -5.85 6.60
C PRO A 43 0.50 -4.75 7.31
N GLN A 44 0.31 -3.62 6.62
CA GLN A 44 -0.24 -2.42 7.25
C GLN A 44 -1.63 -2.62 7.82
N GLY A 45 -2.50 -3.32 7.07
CA GLY A 45 -3.83 -3.62 7.55
C GLY A 45 -3.81 -4.60 8.70
N THR A 46 -2.86 -5.52 8.73
CA THR A 46 -2.65 -6.42 9.86
C THR A 46 -2.22 -5.66 11.12
N ILE A 47 -1.28 -4.71 11.04
CA ILE A 47 -0.92 -3.84 12.18
C ILE A 47 -2.17 -3.12 12.71
N ALA A 48 -2.92 -2.44 11.84
CA ALA A 48 -4.09 -1.67 12.24
C ALA A 48 -5.16 -2.56 12.92
N ALA A 49 -5.41 -3.76 12.38
CA ALA A 49 -6.36 -4.69 12.96
C ALA A 49 -5.87 -5.32 14.27
N ARG A 50 -4.56 -5.58 14.41
CA ARG A 50 -3.96 -6.07 15.68
C ARG A 50 -4.03 -5.03 16.79
N LEU A 51 -3.84 -3.75 16.48
CA LEU A 51 -4.06 -2.64 17.42
C LEU A 51 -5.53 -2.54 17.83
N ARG A 52 -6.44 -2.54 16.84
CA ARG A 52 -7.89 -2.53 17.11
C ARG A 52 -8.34 -3.73 17.93
N ALA A 53 -7.81 -4.93 17.67
CA ALA A 53 -8.13 -6.14 18.42
C ALA A 53 -7.76 -6.00 19.91
N ALA A 54 -6.57 -5.45 20.19
CA ALA A 54 -6.14 -5.19 21.58
C ALA A 54 -7.11 -4.25 22.30
N GLY A 55 -7.43 -3.11 21.68
CA GLY A 55 -8.37 -2.13 22.24
C GLY A 55 -9.81 -2.64 22.39
N ALA A 56 -10.17 -3.70 21.68
CA ALA A 56 -11.48 -4.34 21.73
C ALA A 56 -11.54 -5.59 22.64
N GLY A 57 -10.44 -5.95 23.32
CA GLY A 57 -10.38 -7.16 24.14
C GLY A 57 -10.43 -8.46 23.33
N VAL A 58 -10.04 -8.42 22.05
CA VAL A 58 -9.95 -9.58 21.16
C VAL A 58 -8.49 -10.03 21.12
N PRO A 59 -8.14 -11.24 21.59
CA PRO A 59 -6.73 -11.66 21.71
C PRO A 59 -6.04 -11.92 20.36
N GLY A 60 -6.82 -12.21 19.32
CA GLY A 60 -6.32 -12.41 17.97
C GLY A 60 -7.46 -12.65 16.99
N PHE A 61 -7.14 -12.65 15.69
CA PHE A 61 -8.11 -12.79 14.60
C PHE A 61 -7.47 -13.47 13.39
N TYR A 62 -8.29 -13.93 12.44
CA TYR A 62 -7.83 -14.46 11.17
C TYR A 62 -7.97 -13.43 10.04
N THR A 63 -6.97 -13.37 9.16
CA THR A 63 -6.94 -12.48 7.98
C THR A 63 -6.42 -13.21 6.73
N PRO A 64 -6.96 -12.94 5.52
CA PRO A 64 -6.40 -13.53 4.30
C PRO A 64 -5.04 -12.90 3.92
N THR A 65 -4.72 -11.73 4.48
CA THR A 65 -3.49 -10.99 4.24
C THR A 65 -2.25 -11.84 4.55
N GLY A 66 -1.38 -12.01 3.56
CA GLY A 66 -0.11 -12.73 3.68
C GLY A 66 -0.24 -14.27 3.62
N ALA A 67 -1.43 -14.83 3.47
CA ALA A 67 -1.62 -16.26 3.31
C ALA A 67 -0.89 -16.78 2.05
N GLY A 68 -0.22 -17.93 2.17
CA GLY A 68 0.58 -18.52 1.08
C GLY A 68 1.80 -17.70 0.67
N THR A 69 2.33 -16.88 1.60
CA THR A 69 3.58 -16.14 1.43
C THR A 69 4.51 -16.43 2.61
N ILE A 70 5.79 -16.02 2.49
CA ILE A 70 6.77 -16.15 3.57
C ILE A 70 6.35 -15.42 4.86
N TYR A 71 5.41 -14.47 4.78
CA TYR A 71 4.86 -13.83 5.97
C TYR A 71 4.11 -14.83 6.87
N ALA A 72 3.33 -15.73 6.26
CA ALA A 72 2.63 -16.79 6.98
C ALA A 72 3.54 -17.98 7.27
N GLU A 73 4.42 -18.35 6.34
CA GLU A 73 5.31 -19.52 6.45
C GLU A 73 6.47 -19.31 7.43
N GLY A 74 6.77 -18.07 7.78
CA GLY A 74 7.96 -17.72 8.56
C GLY A 74 9.19 -17.54 7.68
N GLY A 75 10.30 -17.13 8.29
CA GLY A 75 11.56 -16.91 7.58
C GLY A 75 11.79 -15.47 7.09
N VAL A 76 10.89 -14.52 7.35
CA VAL A 76 11.15 -13.09 7.07
C VAL A 76 12.28 -12.61 7.99
N PRO A 77 13.39 -12.04 7.48
CA PRO A 77 14.47 -11.55 8.33
C PRO A 77 13.97 -10.46 9.29
N ILE A 78 14.16 -10.67 10.60
CA ILE A 78 13.92 -9.69 11.66
C ILE A 78 15.23 -9.03 12.09
N LYS A 79 16.33 -9.76 12.06
CA LYS A 79 17.65 -9.24 12.40
C LYS A 79 18.72 -9.96 11.60
N TYR A 80 19.70 -9.22 11.12
CA TYR A 80 20.90 -9.77 10.51
C TYR A 80 22.06 -9.82 11.51
N LYS A 81 22.97 -10.77 11.30
CA LYS A 81 24.17 -10.94 12.11
C LYS A 81 25.20 -9.86 11.77
N ALA A 82 25.67 -9.15 12.79
CA ALA A 82 26.66 -8.08 12.62
C ALA A 82 27.94 -8.59 11.92
N GLY A 83 28.49 -7.77 11.03
CA GLY A 83 29.73 -8.06 10.31
C GLY A 83 29.60 -9.08 9.15
N THR A 84 28.38 -9.51 8.82
CA THR A 84 28.14 -10.45 7.69
C THR A 84 27.67 -9.76 6.41
N ASN A 85 27.48 -8.44 6.45
CA ASN A 85 27.14 -7.63 5.29
C ASN A 85 28.40 -7.33 4.45
N ASP A 86 28.78 -8.27 3.59
CA ASP A 86 30.03 -8.21 2.81
C ASP A 86 29.80 -8.07 1.30
N GLY A 87 28.57 -7.73 0.89
CA GLY A 87 28.20 -7.53 -0.51
C GLY A 87 28.02 -8.82 -1.33
N ARG A 88 28.02 -10.01 -0.70
CA ARG A 88 27.73 -11.28 -1.39
C ARG A 88 26.32 -11.32 -2.00
N LYS A 89 26.17 -12.10 -3.08
CA LYS A 89 24.87 -12.51 -3.63
C LYS A 89 24.11 -13.34 -2.58
N GLY A 90 23.08 -12.76 -1.97
CA GLY A 90 22.25 -13.40 -0.94
C GLY A 90 21.95 -12.49 0.26
N GLY A 91 22.74 -11.43 0.44
CA GLY A 91 22.63 -10.54 1.61
C GLY A 91 23.33 -11.09 2.86
N PRO A 92 23.30 -10.33 3.96
CA PRO A 92 23.86 -10.73 5.24
C PRO A 92 23.19 -11.99 5.83
N GLU A 93 23.89 -12.68 6.73
CA GLU A 93 23.39 -13.88 7.42
C GLU A 93 22.25 -13.48 8.39
N VAL A 94 21.10 -14.15 8.30
CA VAL A 94 19.95 -13.89 9.18
C VAL A 94 20.24 -14.42 10.58
N GLU A 95 20.18 -13.55 11.60
CA GLU A 95 20.33 -13.91 13.02
C GLU A 95 18.98 -14.26 13.64
N ILE A 96 17.94 -13.49 13.31
CA ILE A 96 16.57 -13.70 13.79
C ILE A 96 15.65 -13.67 12.58
N ALA A 97 14.88 -14.73 12.40
CA ALA A 97 13.82 -14.82 11.39
C ALA A 97 12.45 -14.80 12.07
N SER A 98 11.41 -14.42 11.33
CA SER A 98 10.03 -14.49 11.82
C SER A 98 9.59 -15.94 11.95
N GLU A 99 8.86 -16.23 13.03
CA GLU A 99 8.21 -17.53 13.20
C GLU A 99 7.06 -17.73 12.18
N PRO A 100 6.72 -18.99 11.85
CA PRO A 100 5.50 -19.29 11.12
C PRO A 100 4.27 -18.86 11.91
N ARG A 101 3.23 -18.47 11.19
CA ARG A 101 1.92 -18.12 11.75
C ARG A 101 0.96 -19.29 11.56
N GLU A 102 0.01 -19.42 12.48
CA GLU A 102 -1.04 -20.42 12.33
C GLU A 102 -1.91 -20.09 11.11
N VAL A 103 -2.19 -21.10 10.28
CA VAL A 103 -3.04 -20.98 9.10
C VAL A 103 -4.24 -21.91 9.24
N ARG A 104 -5.44 -21.38 8.96
CA ARG A 104 -6.68 -22.16 8.85
C ARG A 104 -7.47 -21.76 7.62
N GLU A 105 -8.27 -22.68 7.11
CA GLU A 105 -9.14 -22.39 5.97
C GLU A 105 -10.53 -21.96 6.42
N PHE A 106 -11.03 -20.87 5.84
CA PHE A 106 -12.39 -20.39 6.02
C PHE A 106 -13.01 -20.03 4.67
N LYS A 107 -14.34 -20.02 4.60
CA LYS A 107 -15.06 -19.43 3.47
C LYS A 107 -15.07 -17.91 3.65
N GLY A 108 -14.59 -17.18 2.65
CA GLY A 108 -14.66 -15.72 2.62
C GLY A 108 -16.06 -15.21 2.33
N ARG A 109 -16.19 -13.87 2.30
CA ARG A 109 -17.45 -13.19 1.97
C ARG A 109 -17.97 -13.55 0.57
N ASP A 110 -17.06 -13.84 -0.35
CA ASP A 110 -17.36 -14.30 -1.70
C ASP A 110 -17.70 -15.80 -1.78
N GLY A 111 -17.79 -16.49 -0.64
CA GLY A 111 -18.11 -17.91 -0.54
C GLY A 111 -16.95 -18.85 -0.88
N VAL A 112 -15.81 -18.31 -1.33
CA VAL A 112 -14.64 -19.10 -1.73
C VAL A 112 -13.83 -19.49 -0.49
N LYS A 113 -13.53 -20.78 -0.36
CA LYS A 113 -12.67 -21.30 0.71
C LYS A 113 -11.21 -20.95 0.40
N ARG A 114 -10.52 -20.32 1.35
CA ARG A 114 -9.10 -19.98 1.24
C ARG A 114 -8.40 -20.04 2.60
N GLN A 115 -7.08 -19.99 2.58
CA GLN A 115 -6.26 -19.89 3.77
C GLN A 115 -6.36 -18.49 4.38
N TYR A 116 -6.41 -18.46 5.72
CA TYR A 116 -6.31 -17.26 6.54
C TYR A 116 -5.23 -17.47 7.59
N VAL A 117 -4.51 -16.41 7.89
CA VAL A 117 -3.41 -16.34 8.85
C VAL A 117 -3.96 -15.82 10.18
N PHE A 118 -3.64 -16.50 11.28
CA PHE A 118 -3.92 -16.02 12.63
C PHE A 118 -2.94 -14.92 13.02
N GLU A 119 -3.46 -13.86 13.62
CA GLU A 119 -2.69 -12.72 14.09
C GLU A 119 -3.11 -12.34 15.51
N GLU A 120 -2.11 -12.22 16.38
CA GLU A 120 -2.30 -11.82 17.78
C GLU A 120 -2.41 -10.30 17.92
N ALA A 121 -3.26 -9.87 18.84
CA ALA A 121 -3.43 -8.46 19.17
C ALA A 121 -2.12 -7.81 19.67
N ILE A 122 -1.88 -6.56 19.29
CA ILE A 122 -0.72 -5.78 19.75
C ILE A 122 -1.13 -5.03 21.02
N ASN A 123 -0.72 -5.55 22.17
CA ASN A 123 -0.91 -4.88 23.45
C ASN A 123 0.30 -3.99 23.75
N ALA A 124 0.09 -2.67 23.79
CA ALA A 124 1.16 -1.72 24.07
C ALA A 124 1.10 -1.21 25.51
N ASP A 125 2.26 -1.01 26.15
CA ASP A 125 2.29 -0.37 27.47
C ASP A 125 1.96 1.12 27.40
N VAL A 126 2.41 1.78 26.32
CA VAL A 126 2.19 3.21 26.07
C VAL A 126 1.77 3.42 24.63
N ALA A 127 0.75 4.25 24.42
CA ALA A 127 0.38 4.79 23.12
C ALA A 127 0.64 6.29 23.07
N LEU A 128 1.32 6.75 22.02
CA LEU A 128 1.55 8.17 21.74
C LEU A 128 0.68 8.54 20.54
N VAL A 129 -0.23 9.49 20.74
CA VAL A 129 -1.28 9.84 19.77
C VAL A 129 -1.25 11.33 19.47
N LYS A 130 -1.42 11.70 18.21
CA LYS A 130 -1.55 13.09 17.76
C LYS A 130 -2.96 13.37 17.25
N ALA A 131 -3.62 14.37 17.83
CA ALA A 131 -4.96 14.83 17.45
C ALA A 131 -4.97 16.28 16.96
N TRP A 132 -6.02 16.66 16.22
CA TRP A 132 -6.23 18.06 15.83
C TRP A 132 -6.84 18.83 17.01
N LYS A 133 -7.96 18.36 17.53
CA LYS A 133 -8.61 18.93 18.71
C LYS A 133 -8.77 17.89 19.81
N ALA A 134 -8.81 18.37 21.05
CA ALA A 134 -9.29 17.63 22.19
C ALA A 134 -10.20 18.50 23.06
N ASP A 135 -11.10 17.90 23.84
CA ASP A 135 -11.77 18.62 24.94
C ASP A 135 -11.13 18.33 26.31
N THR A 136 -11.54 19.07 27.35
CA THR A 136 -11.05 18.87 28.73
C THR A 136 -11.46 17.53 29.36
N ARG A 137 -12.30 16.72 28.69
CA ARG A 137 -12.61 15.32 29.05
C ARG A 137 -11.79 14.30 28.26
N GLY A 138 -10.88 14.74 27.39
CA GLY A 138 -10.00 13.89 26.61
C GLY A 138 -10.60 13.36 25.30
N ASN A 139 -11.81 13.78 24.91
CA ASN A 139 -12.38 13.39 23.61
C ASN A 139 -11.53 13.98 22.48
N LEU A 140 -11.17 13.17 21.48
CA LEU A 140 -10.29 13.60 20.39
C LEU A 140 -11.01 13.69 19.05
N VAL A 141 -10.64 14.72 18.28
CA VAL A 141 -11.01 14.89 16.87
C VAL A 141 -9.73 14.98 16.04
N PHE A 142 -9.55 14.06 15.09
CA PHE A 142 -8.52 14.09 14.07
C PHE A 142 -8.95 14.81 12.79
N ARG A 143 -7.98 15.29 12.01
CA ARG A 143 -8.19 16.05 10.78
C ARG A 143 -7.59 15.32 9.57
N GLY A 144 -8.36 15.21 8.49
CA GLY A 144 -7.92 14.60 7.24
C GLY A 144 -7.29 13.22 7.40
N THR A 145 -6.22 12.98 6.64
CA THR A 145 -5.45 11.73 6.65
C THR A 145 -4.47 11.61 7.83
N ALA A 146 -4.31 12.67 8.64
CA ALA A 146 -3.59 12.59 9.90
C ALA A 146 -4.32 11.71 10.94
N ARG A 147 -5.59 11.35 10.70
CA ARG A 147 -6.32 10.37 11.52
C ARG A 147 -5.62 9.00 11.54
N ASN A 148 -5.40 8.38 10.37
CA ASN A 148 -4.70 7.11 10.19
C ASN A 148 -4.78 6.14 11.40
N ALA A 149 -3.65 5.70 11.96
CA ALA A 149 -3.57 4.73 13.05
C ALA A 149 -3.73 5.36 14.44
N ASN A 150 -3.86 6.67 14.57
CA ASN A 150 -3.95 7.36 15.86
C ASN A 150 -5.08 6.82 16.77
N PRO A 151 -6.33 6.65 16.29
CA PRO A 151 -7.39 6.03 17.09
C PRO A 151 -7.03 4.61 17.53
N ASP A 152 -6.50 3.80 16.60
CA ASP A 152 -6.17 2.39 16.84
C ASP A 152 -5.06 2.25 17.91
N CYS A 153 -4.03 3.09 17.83
CA CYS A 153 -2.98 3.19 18.84
C CYS A 153 -3.55 3.62 20.20
N GLY A 154 -4.42 4.64 20.22
CA GLY A 154 -5.01 5.16 21.45
C GLY A 154 -5.79 4.10 22.23
N MET A 155 -6.51 3.22 21.53
CA MET A 155 -7.26 2.12 22.15
C MET A 155 -6.36 0.97 22.63
N ALA A 156 -5.21 0.74 22.00
CA ALA A 156 -4.34 -0.41 22.26
C ALA A 156 -3.34 -0.21 23.43
N GLY A 157 -3.13 1.03 23.86
CA GLY A 157 -2.18 1.38 24.91
C GLY A 157 -2.77 1.28 26.31
N LYS A 158 -2.07 0.61 27.25
CA LYS A 158 -2.42 0.66 28.69
C LYS A 158 -2.42 2.09 29.23
N VAL A 159 -1.53 2.93 28.72
CA VAL A 159 -1.51 4.38 28.96
C VAL A 159 -1.44 5.10 27.62
N CYS A 160 -2.52 5.76 27.24
CA CYS A 160 -2.55 6.66 26.08
C CYS A 160 -2.20 8.08 26.50
N ILE A 161 -1.17 8.63 25.85
CA ILE A 161 -0.75 10.02 25.93
C ILE A 161 -1.10 10.66 24.59
N ALA A 162 -2.08 11.56 24.60
CA ALA A 162 -2.49 12.31 23.43
C ALA A 162 -1.92 13.72 23.47
N GLU A 163 -1.33 14.17 22.37
CA GLU A 163 -1.09 15.59 22.12
C GLU A 163 -2.13 16.14 21.14
N ALA A 164 -2.64 17.35 21.41
CA ALA A 164 -3.62 18.04 20.56
C ALA A 164 -3.16 19.46 20.22
N GLU A 165 -3.44 19.92 18.99
CA GLU A 165 -3.12 21.31 18.56
C GLU A 165 -4.02 22.33 19.24
N THR A 166 -5.24 21.95 19.60
CA THR A 166 -6.20 22.82 20.29
C THR A 166 -6.91 22.01 21.35
N ILE A 167 -6.97 22.56 22.57
CA ILE A 167 -7.82 22.05 23.65
C ILE A 167 -8.98 23.02 23.86
N VAL A 168 -10.20 22.49 23.84
CA VAL A 168 -11.45 23.22 24.09
C VAL A 168 -12.14 22.75 25.36
N GLU A 169 -13.12 23.49 25.86
CA GLU A 169 -13.88 23.05 27.03
C GLU A 169 -14.84 21.88 26.70
N ALA A 170 -15.10 21.05 27.71
CA ALA A 170 -16.06 19.97 27.60
C ALA A 170 -17.44 20.48 27.19
N GLY A 171 -17.99 19.93 26.11
CA GLY A 171 -19.26 20.36 25.53
C GLY A 171 -19.12 21.26 24.29
N GLU A 172 -17.92 21.75 23.98
CA GLU A 172 -17.67 22.49 22.73
C GLU A 172 -17.56 21.58 21.50
N LEU A 173 -17.11 20.33 21.69
CA LEU A 173 -17.13 19.31 20.65
C LEU A 173 -18.48 18.62 20.64
N SER A 174 -19.12 18.55 19.46
CA SER A 174 -20.34 17.77 19.30
C SER A 174 -20.05 16.29 19.58
N PRO A 175 -20.91 15.58 20.35
CA PRO A 175 -20.74 14.15 20.57
C PRO A 175 -20.64 13.32 19.28
N ASP A 176 -21.33 13.74 18.22
CA ASP A 176 -21.33 13.05 16.92
C ASP A 176 -20.10 13.34 16.06
N GLU A 177 -19.22 14.25 16.50
CA GLU A 177 -17.95 14.57 15.82
C GLU A 177 -16.74 13.93 16.51
N ILE A 178 -16.93 13.30 17.67
CA ILE A 178 -15.85 12.67 18.45
C ILE A 178 -15.36 11.41 17.72
N HIS A 179 -14.07 11.40 17.38
CA HIS A 179 -13.45 10.27 16.70
C HIS A 179 -12.86 9.24 17.68
N LEU A 180 -12.32 9.68 18.82
CA LEU A 180 -11.86 8.81 19.89
C LEU A 180 -12.42 9.33 21.23
N PRO A 181 -13.31 8.58 21.90
CA PRO A 181 -13.83 8.98 23.20
C PRO A 181 -12.74 9.11 24.26
N GLY A 182 -12.90 10.07 25.17
CA GLY A 182 -11.90 10.39 26.20
C GLY A 182 -11.60 9.29 27.20
N VAL A 183 -12.43 8.24 27.27
CA VAL A 183 -12.16 7.04 28.08
C VAL A 183 -10.85 6.34 27.68
N TYR A 184 -10.42 6.47 26.43
CA TYR A 184 -9.16 5.90 25.96
C TYR A 184 -7.96 6.79 26.29
N VAL A 185 -8.16 8.07 26.60
CA VAL A 185 -7.09 9.05 26.79
C VAL A 185 -6.76 9.23 28.26
N HIS A 186 -5.54 8.88 28.64
CA HIS A 186 -5.11 8.90 30.04
C HIS A 186 -4.35 10.17 30.40
N ARG A 187 -3.67 10.78 29.42
CA ARG A 187 -2.94 12.04 29.56
C ARG A 187 -3.12 12.87 28.30
N LEU A 188 -3.41 14.15 28.46
CA LEU A 188 -3.59 15.10 27.37
C LEU A 188 -2.55 16.21 27.47
N ILE A 189 -1.88 16.52 26.35
CA ILE A 189 -0.86 17.55 26.23
C ILE A 189 -1.32 18.56 25.19
N HIS A 190 -1.30 19.84 25.54
CA HIS A 190 -1.51 20.91 24.55
C HIS A 190 -0.20 21.16 23.79
N ALA A 191 -0.16 20.75 22.53
CA ALA A 191 0.99 20.94 21.66
C ALA A 191 0.67 22.06 20.66
N ALA A 192 0.71 23.31 21.16
CA ALA A 192 0.34 24.51 20.41
C ALA A 192 1.37 24.90 19.33
N ASP A 193 2.64 24.50 19.50
CA ASP A 193 3.74 24.79 18.56
C ASP A 193 4.25 23.49 17.95
N ASN A 194 3.64 23.12 16.82
CA ASN A 194 3.92 21.86 16.12
C ASN A 194 4.44 22.14 14.70
N GLU A 195 5.68 21.72 14.43
CA GLU A 195 6.23 21.75 13.08
C GLU A 195 5.52 20.70 12.20
N LYS A 196 4.59 21.15 11.33
CA LYS A 196 3.90 20.27 10.39
C LYS A 196 4.70 20.10 9.09
N ARG A 197 5.63 19.16 9.06
CA ARG A 197 6.44 18.86 7.88
C ARG A 197 5.67 18.14 6.78
N ILE A 198 5.99 18.47 5.54
CA ILE A 198 5.54 17.75 4.34
C ILE A 198 6.74 16.93 3.82
N GLU A 199 6.58 15.60 3.72
CA GLU A 199 7.64 14.73 3.21
C GLU A 199 7.84 14.90 1.70
N ARG A 200 6.74 14.89 0.94
CA ARG A 200 6.75 15.06 -0.52
C ARG A 200 5.75 16.11 -0.93
N LEU A 201 6.22 17.35 -1.10
CA LEU A 201 5.38 18.41 -1.63
C LEU A 201 5.07 18.11 -3.10
N ARG A 202 3.79 17.91 -3.39
CA ARG A 202 3.23 17.86 -4.74
C ARG A 202 2.14 18.89 -4.84
N GLU A 203 2.29 19.76 -5.81
CA GLU A 203 1.31 20.79 -6.13
C GLU A 203 0.96 20.62 -7.61
N SER A 204 -0.28 20.99 -7.99
CA SER A 204 -0.66 21.05 -9.38
C SER A 204 0.28 22.01 -10.12
N ALA A 205 0.65 21.67 -11.35
CA ALA A 205 1.32 22.65 -12.22
C ALA A 205 0.35 23.81 -12.47
N ALA A 206 0.53 24.92 -11.75
CA ALA A 206 -0.16 26.16 -12.08
C ALA A 206 0.47 26.70 -13.36
N ASP A 207 -0.29 26.70 -14.45
CA ASP A 207 -0.09 27.63 -15.55
C ASP A 207 -1.48 27.99 -16.12
N GLU A 208 -1.79 29.28 -16.18
CA GLU A 208 -2.98 29.87 -16.83
C GLU A 208 -3.04 29.58 -18.35
N ASN A 209 -2.12 28.76 -18.88
CA ASN A 209 -2.01 28.37 -20.29
C ASN A 209 -2.04 26.85 -20.55
N GLY A 210 -2.39 26.01 -19.57
CA GLY A 210 -2.83 24.63 -19.86
C GLY A 210 -1.77 23.61 -20.32
N ASP A 211 -0.47 23.91 -20.26
CA ASP A 211 0.56 22.93 -20.59
C ASP A 211 0.85 21.97 -19.43
N LYS A 212 0.40 20.71 -19.57
CA LYS A 212 0.66 19.61 -18.62
C LYS A 212 2.17 19.31 -18.58
N LYS A 213 2.87 19.74 -17.52
CA LYS A 213 4.32 19.53 -17.33
C LYS A 213 4.77 18.07 -17.12
N ASP A 214 3.84 17.12 -16.95
CA ASP A 214 4.16 15.69 -16.80
C ASP A 214 3.72 14.88 -18.03
N VAL A 215 4.16 15.26 -19.23
CA VAL A 215 4.04 14.36 -20.39
C VAL A 215 5.06 13.24 -20.22
N VAL A 216 4.65 12.17 -19.52
CA VAL A 216 5.39 10.90 -19.53
C VAL A 216 5.42 10.44 -20.99
N THR A 217 6.61 10.23 -21.54
CA THR A 217 6.82 9.75 -22.91
C THR A 217 7.21 8.27 -22.92
N GLY A 218 7.09 7.62 -24.09
CA GLY A 218 7.52 6.23 -24.30
C GLY A 218 6.65 5.17 -23.62
N GLY A 219 7.22 3.99 -23.35
CA GLY A 219 6.50 2.80 -22.88
C GLY A 219 5.68 3.00 -21.61
N ARG A 220 6.14 3.88 -20.70
CA ARG A 220 5.40 4.20 -19.47
C ARG A 220 4.09 4.94 -19.73
N ALA A 221 4.05 5.81 -20.74
CA ALA A 221 2.83 6.51 -21.11
C ALA A 221 1.79 5.53 -21.70
N ILE A 222 2.26 4.57 -22.50
CA ILE A 222 1.43 3.51 -23.08
C ILE A 222 0.79 2.68 -21.97
N ILE A 223 1.58 2.26 -20.97
CA ILE A 223 1.08 1.54 -19.78
C ILE A 223 0.00 2.36 -19.07
N MET A 224 0.27 3.62 -18.72
CA MET A 224 -0.68 4.46 -17.95
C MET A 224 -1.99 4.68 -18.70
N ARG A 225 -1.92 4.99 -20.00
CA ARG A 225 -3.11 5.21 -20.84
C ARG A 225 -3.93 3.93 -21.00
N ARG A 226 -3.27 2.78 -21.16
CA ARG A 226 -3.99 1.51 -21.22
C ARG A 226 -4.58 1.14 -19.87
N ALA A 227 -3.83 1.34 -18.79
CA ALA A 227 -4.30 1.08 -17.43
C ALA A 227 -5.56 1.89 -17.10
N ALA A 228 -5.67 3.13 -17.57
CA ALA A 228 -6.86 3.95 -17.38
C ALA A 228 -8.14 3.38 -18.02
N LYS A 229 -8.02 2.51 -19.03
CA LYS A 229 -9.16 1.80 -19.63
C LYS A 229 -9.72 0.69 -18.72
N GLU A 230 -9.07 0.38 -17.60
CA GLU A 230 -9.61 -0.53 -16.59
C GLU A 230 -10.66 0.15 -15.70
N PHE A 231 -10.68 1.49 -15.66
CA PHE A 231 -11.66 2.23 -14.87
C PHE A 231 -13.03 2.20 -15.54
N LYS A 232 -14.07 1.96 -14.72
CA LYS A 232 -15.47 2.04 -15.12
C LYS A 232 -16.20 3.02 -14.21
N ASP A 233 -17.24 3.63 -14.74
CA ASP A 233 -18.04 4.60 -14.00
C ASP A 233 -18.61 3.96 -12.72
N GLY A 234 -18.51 4.69 -11.60
CA GLY A 234 -18.95 4.27 -10.28
C GLY A 234 -17.99 3.36 -9.51
N MET A 235 -16.80 3.04 -10.04
CA MET A 235 -15.84 2.17 -9.34
C MET A 235 -15.20 2.83 -8.12
N TYR A 236 -15.02 2.05 -7.06
CA TYR A 236 -14.11 2.32 -5.95
C TYR A 236 -12.75 1.68 -6.21
N VAL A 237 -11.71 2.51 -6.22
CA VAL A 237 -10.39 2.13 -6.74
C VAL A 237 -9.29 2.47 -5.75
N ASN A 238 -8.36 1.54 -5.52
CA ASN A 238 -7.08 1.83 -4.88
C ASN A 238 -5.94 1.75 -5.90
N LEU A 239 -5.08 2.77 -5.88
CA LEU A 239 -3.95 2.91 -6.81
C LEU A 239 -2.64 2.96 -6.03
N GLY A 240 -1.77 1.98 -6.28
CA GLY A 240 -0.40 1.98 -5.79
C GLY A 240 0.43 3.13 -6.39
N ILE A 241 1.51 3.49 -5.69
CA ILE A 241 2.39 4.60 -6.09
C ILE A 241 2.97 4.44 -7.50
N GLY A 242 3.20 5.56 -8.18
CA GLY A 242 3.84 5.59 -9.51
C GLY A 242 2.85 5.43 -10.64
N MET A 243 3.09 4.48 -11.56
CA MET A 243 2.27 4.30 -12.76
C MET A 243 0.77 4.09 -12.47
N PRO A 244 0.34 3.33 -11.45
CA PRO A 244 -1.08 3.20 -11.13
C PRO A 244 -1.72 4.54 -10.76
N THR A 245 -1.13 5.31 -9.82
CA THR A 245 -1.63 6.65 -9.49
C THR A 245 -1.66 7.56 -10.72
N MET A 246 -0.62 7.55 -11.56
CA MET A 246 -0.57 8.38 -12.77
C MET A 246 -1.59 7.97 -13.84
N ALA A 247 -2.08 6.73 -13.84
CA ALA A 247 -3.16 6.30 -14.74
C ALA A 247 -4.47 7.07 -14.50
N SER A 248 -4.70 7.57 -13.27
CA SER A 248 -5.88 8.38 -12.95
C SER A 248 -5.95 9.71 -13.73
N ASN A 249 -4.81 10.22 -14.22
CA ASN A 249 -4.78 11.43 -15.07
C ASN A 249 -5.33 11.19 -16.49
N TYR A 250 -5.59 9.93 -16.85
CA TYR A 250 -6.10 9.51 -18.15
C TYR A 250 -7.47 8.84 -18.07
N ILE A 251 -8.21 9.05 -16.97
CA ILE A 251 -9.58 8.54 -16.83
C ILE A 251 -10.40 8.99 -18.05
N PRO A 252 -11.08 8.06 -18.76
CA PRO A 252 -11.86 8.41 -19.93
C PRO A 252 -12.95 9.43 -19.62
N ARG A 253 -13.28 10.29 -20.59
CA ARG A 253 -14.36 11.26 -20.44
C ARG A 253 -15.67 10.55 -20.10
N GLY A 254 -16.36 11.03 -19.06
CA GLY A 254 -17.63 10.48 -18.60
C GLY A 254 -17.50 9.31 -17.63
N VAL A 255 -16.29 8.83 -17.34
CA VAL A 255 -16.03 7.85 -16.28
C VAL A 255 -15.70 8.60 -14.98
N LYS A 256 -16.47 8.34 -13.92
CA LYS A 256 -16.18 8.83 -12.57
C LYS A 256 -15.82 7.65 -11.69
N ILE A 257 -14.72 7.78 -10.94
CA ILE A 257 -14.28 6.78 -9.96
C ILE A 257 -14.04 7.46 -8.62
N GLU A 258 -14.16 6.69 -7.55
CA GLU A 258 -13.78 7.10 -6.21
C GLU A 258 -12.42 6.51 -5.85
N LEU A 259 -11.45 7.38 -5.59
CA LEU A 259 -10.09 6.98 -5.24
C LEU A 259 -9.94 6.81 -3.73
N GLN A 260 -9.58 5.61 -3.31
CA GLN A 260 -9.32 5.25 -1.92
C GLN A 260 -7.83 5.38 -1.59
N ALA A 261 -7.53 6.01 -0.45
CA ALA A 261 -6.20 6.10 0.14
C ALA A 261 -6.14 5.18 1.37
N GLU A 262 -5.19 4.23 1.37
CA GLU A 262 -5.04 3.26 2.47
C GLU A 262 -4.74 3.90 3.83
N ASN A 263 -4.21 5.13 3.84
CA ASN A 263 -3.96 5.92 5.05
C ASN A 263 -5.19 6.64 5.62
N GLY A 264 -6.37 6.51 5.00
CA GLY A 264 -7.63 6.89 5.64
C GLY A 264 -8.46 7.97 4.92
N LEU A 265 -8.57 7.89 3.58
CA LEU A 265 -9.43 8.79 2.79
C LEU A 265 -10.16 8.03 1.68
N MET A 266 -11.44 8.32 1.49
CA MET A 266 -12.19 7.99 0.28
C MET A 266 -12.50 9.30 -0.44
N GLY A 267 -12.25 9.34 -1.75
CA GLY A 267 -12.41 10.55 -2.55
C GLY A 267 -11.14 11.41 -2.57
N ILE A 268 -10.00 10.82 -2.93
CA ILE A 268 -8.79 11.60 -3.21
C ILE A 268 -9.04 12.54 -4.39
N GLY A 269 -8.74 13.83 -4.20
CA GLY A 269 -8.77 14.84 -5.24
C GLY A 269 -7.42 15.03 -5.94
N PRO A 270 -7.31 16.00 -6.86
CA PRO A 270 -6.04 16.33 -7.51
C PRO A 270 -5.02 16.87 -6.50
N TYR A 271 -3.77 17.05 -6.95
CA TYR A 271 -2.77 17.78 -6.17
C TYR A 271 -3.24 19.21 -5.86
N PRO A 272 -2.90 19.75 -4.68
CA PRO A 272 -3.27 21.10 -4.29
C PRO A 272 -2.65 22.15 -5.22
N ILE A 273 -3.33 23.28 -5.41
CA ILE A 273 -2.72 24.43 -6.10
C ILE A 273 -1.54 24.99 -5.29
N PRO A 274 -0.56 25.66 -5.94
CA PRO A 274 0.60 26.19 -5.24
C PRO A 274 0.26 27.03 -4.01
N GLY A 275 0.96 26.78 -2.91
CA GLY A 275 0.77 27.46 -1.63
C GLY A 275 -0.42 26.98 -0.79
N HIS A 276 -1.20 26.01 -1.29
CA HIS A 276 -2.37 25.47 -0.59
C HIS A 276 -2.18 24.00 -0.14
N ALA A 277 -0.96 23.50 -0.19
CA ALA A 277 -0.63 22.17 0.30
C ALA A 277 -0.89 22.07 1.81
N ASP A 278 -1.57 21.01 2.22
CA ASP A 278 -1.92 20.75 3.61
C ASP A 278 -1.25 19.46 4.11
N PRO A 279 -0.39 19.52 5.14
CA PRO A 279 0.31 18.36 5.66
C PRO A 279 -0.61 17.28 6.26
N ASP A 280 -1.85 17.63 6.62
CA ASP A 280 -2.82 16.64 7.13
C ASP A 280 -3.52 15.88 5.98
N TYR A 281 -3.29 16.23 4.72
CA TYR A 281 -3.85 15.59 3.52
C TYR A 281 -2.75 15.06 2.60
N VAL A 282 -2.39 13.79 2.80
CA VAL A 282 -1.40 13.09 1.98
C VAL A 282 -1.95 11.77 1.45
N ASN A 283 -1.45 11.30 0.31
CA ASN A 283 -1.77 9.98 -0.23
C ASN A 283 -0.89 8.87 0.40
N ALA A 284 -1.10 7.62 -0.02
CA ALA A 284 -0.29 6.47 0.41
C ALA A 284 1.22 6.65 0.08
N GLY A 285 1.52 7.40 -0.99
CA GLY A 285 2.87 7.76 -1.42
C GLY A 285 3.51 8.94 -0.67
N LYS A 286 2.84 9.49 0.36
CA LYS A 286 3.30 10.64 1.17
C LYS A 286 3.32 11.97 0.42
N GLU A 287 2.61 12.04 -0.70
CA GLU A 287 2.45 13.26 -1.50
C GLU A 287 1.22 14.04 -1.04
N THR A 288 1.32 15.37 -1.00
CA THR A 288 0.19 16.25 -0.67
C THR A 288 -0.93 16.15 -1.69
N ILE A 289 -2.17 16.05 -1.23
CA ILE A 289 -3.38 15.90 -2.06
C ILE A 289 -4.50 16.82 -1.58
N THR A 290 -5.57 16.91 -2.36
CA THR A 290 -6.86 17.46 -1.93
C THR A 290 -7.89 16.34 -1.72
N ALA A 291 -9.09 16.70 -1.26
CA ALA A 291 -10.23 15.80 -1.15
C ALA A 291 -11.38 16.33 -2.04
N VAL A 292 -12.07 15.44 -2.75
CA VAL A 292 -13.22 15.84 -3.60
C VAL A 292 -14.47 16.13 -2.75
N PRO A 293 -15.46 16.89 -3.26
CA PRO A 293 -16.76 17.01 -2.60
C PRO A 293 -17.39 15.63 -2.38
N GLY A 294 -17.81 15.34 -1.14
CA GLY A 294 -18.35 14.03 -0.76
C GLY A 294 -17.30 13.06 -0.18
N ALA A 295 -16.02 13.45 -0.13
CA ALA A 295 -14.97 12.65 0.48
C ALA A 295 -15.20 12.37 1.98
N SER A 296 -14.64 11.27 2.46
CA SER A 296 -14.72 10.85 3.87
C SER A 296 -13.36 10.39 4.41
N ALA A 297 -12.99 10.85 5.60
CA ALA A 297 -11.77 10.40 6.29
C ALA A 297 -12.10 9.35 7.37
N PHE A 298 -11.19 8.40 7.58
CA PHE A 298 -11.37 7.25 8.48
C PHE A 298 -10.05 6.75 9.07
N SER A 299 -10.13 5.87 10.08
CA SER A 299 -8.95 5.28 10.72
C SER A 299 -8.25 4.27 9.79
N SER A 300 -7.03 3.87 10.13
CA SER A 300 -6.35 2.79 9.41
C SER A 300 -7.08 1.46 9.56
N SER A 301 -7.64 1.14 10.73
CA SER A 301 -8.40 -0.09 10.89
C SER A 301 -9.67 -0.13 10.04
N ASP A 302 -10.39 0.98 9.90
CA ASP A 302 -11.55 1.09 9.00
C ASP A 302 -11.14 1.00 7.53
N SER A 303 -10.06 1.69 7.16
CA SER A 303 -9.47 1.64 5.81
C SER A 303 -9.19 0.19 5.37
N PHE A 304 -8.51 -0.57 6.22
CA PHE A 304 -8.16 -1.95 5.89
C PHE A 304 -9.29 -2.95 6.13
N ALA A 305 -10.31 -2.61 6.93
CA ALA A 305 -11.57 -3.34 6.95
C ALA A 305 -12.30 -3.21 5.60
N MET A 306 -12.34 -2.01 5.03
CA MET A 306 -12.88 -1.76 3.69
C MET A 306 -12.11 -2.55 2.62
N ILE A 307 -10.77 -2.47 2.63
CA ILE A 307 -9.93 -3.21 1.70
C ILE A 307 -10.14 -4.72 1.85
N ARG A 308 -9.90 -5.31 3.03
CA ARG A 308 -10.00 -6.77 3.21
C ARG A 308 -11.42 -7.32 3.11
N GLY A 309 -12.42 -6.47 3.34
CA GLY A 309 -13.83 -6.83 3.22
C GLY A 309 -14.32 -6.97 1.78
N GLY A 310 -13.47 -6.65 0.80
CA GLY A 310 -13.81 -6.74 -0.63
C GLY A 310 -14.73 -5.61 -1.08
N HIS A 311 -14.56 -4.41 -0.54
CA HIS A 311 -15.40 -3.25 -0.87
C HIS A 311 -14.82 -2.37 -1.98
N LEU A 312 -13.61 -2.69 -2.47
CA LEU A 312 -13.02 -2.02 -3.62
C LEU A 312 -13.27 -2.88 -4.87
N ASP A 313 -13.61 -2.22 -5.98
CA ASP A 313 -13.86 -2.88 -7.25
C ASP A 313 -12.53 -3.21 -7.95
N LEU A 314 -11.55 -2.33 -7.82
CA LEU A 314 -10.27 -2.44 -8.50
C LEU A 314 -9.10 -2.01 -7.64
N THR A 315 -8.05 -2.81 -7.68
CA THR A 315 -6.74 -2.52 -7.11
C THR A 315 -5.72 -2.54 -8.23
N MET A 316 -4.96 -1.45 -8.39
CA MET A 316 -3.90 -1.37 -9.38
C MET A 316 -2.56 -1.08 -8.72
N LEU A 317 -1.54 -1.89 -9.01
CA LEU A 317 -0.24 -1.74 -8.38
C LEU A 317 0.94 -2.13 -9.29
N GLY A 318 2.14 -1.71 -8.90
CA GLY A 318 3.38 -2.13 -9.54
C GLY A 318 3.84 -3.51 -9.06
N ALA A 319 4.72 -4.15 -9.85
CA ALA A 319 5.33 -5.43 -9.52
C ALA A 319 6.83 -5.47 -9.86
N LEU A 320 7.57 -6.24 -9.06
CA LEU A 320 8.93 -6.68 -9.39
C LEU A 320 8.90 -7.93 -10.26
N GLN A 321 8.03 -8.89 -9.94
CA GLN A 321 7.78 -10.09 -10.72
C GLN A 321 6.30 -10.49 -10.65
N VAL A 322 5.82 -11.13 -11.72
CA VAL A 322 4.52 -11.81 -11.76
C VAL A 322 4.70 -13.22 -12.31
N SER A 323 4.06 -14.23 -11.72
CA SER A 323 4.11 -15.60 -12.22
C SER A 323 3.02 -15.91 -13.25
N ALA A 324 3.20 -16.99 -14.01
CA ALA A 324 2.21 -17.47 -14.97
C ALA A 324 0.86 -17.83 -14.32
N SER A 325 0.87 -18.17 -13.03
CA SER A 325 -0.33 -18.47 -12.22
C SER A 325 -0.87 -17.25 -11.45
N GLY A 326 -0.35 -16.05 -11.70
CA GLY A 326 -0.81 -14.81 -11.06
C GLY A 326 -0.26 -14.55 -9.67
N ASP A 327 0.85 -15.18 -9.28
CA ASP A 327 1.57 -14.79 -8.05
C ASP A 327 2.23 -13.43 -8.26
N LEU A 328 2.24 -12.62 -7.21
CA LEU A 328 2.81 -11.27 -7.25
C LEU A 328 3.99 -11.17 -6.29
N ALA A 329 5.10 -10.57 -6.72
CA ALA A 329 6.20 -10.14 -5.84
C ALA A 329 6.50 -8.64 -6.05
N SER A 330 6.43 -7.83 -4.99
CA SER A 330 6.59 -6.37 -5.10
C SER A 330 7.31 -5.67 -3.93
N TRP A 331 7.58 -6.34 -2.81
CA TRP A 331 7.91 -5.64 -1.55
C TRP A 331 9.35 -5.76 -1.04
N ILE A 332 10.10 -6.80 -1.45
CA ILE A 332 11.46 -7.03 -0.96
C ILE A 332 12.36 -7.66 -2.03
N ILE A 333 13.63 -7.27 -2.01
CA ILE A 333 14.71 -8.02 -2.66
C ILE A 333 15.71 -8.35 -1.54
N PRO A 334 15.80 -9.62 -1.09
CA PRO A 334 16.69 -10.01 -0.02
C PRO A 334 18.12 -9.49 -0.24
N GLY A 335 18.68 -8.83 0.77
CA GLY A 335 20.03 -8.25 0.73
C GLY A 335 20.23 -7.01 -0.14
N LYS A 336 19.18 -6.47 -0.77
CA LYS A 336 19.31 -5.31 -1.68
C LYS A 336 18.27 -4.22 -1.48
N LEU A 337 17.04 -4.57 -1.12
CA LEU A 337 15.94 -3.61 -1.01
C LEU A 337 15.07 -3.95 0.19
N LEU A 338 15.12 -3.10 1.22
CA LEU A 338 14.18 -3.15 2.34
C LEU A 338 13.19 -1.99 2.25
N LYS A 339 12.04 -2.24 1.63
CA LYS A 339 10.92 -1.28 1.64
C LYS A 339 9.85 -1.66 2.65
N GLY A 340 9.54 -2.96 2.72
CA GLY A 340 8.36 -3.46 3.42
C GLY A 340 7.15 -3.53 2.49
N MET A 341 6.15 -4.32 2.87
CA MET A 341 4.98 -4.59 2.05
C MET A 341 3.93 -3.47 2.04
N GLY A 342 3.98 -2.53 2.99
CA GLY A 342 2.94 -1.52 3.14
C GLY A 342 1.55 -2.15 3.22
N GLY A 343 0.56 -1.57 2.52
CA GLY A 343 -0.76 -2.16 2.32
C GLY A 343 -0.85 -3.21 1.20
N ALA A 344 0.23 -3.51 0.47
CA ALA A 344 0.15 -4.30 -0.77
C ALA A 344 -0.41 -5.72 -0.56
N MET A 345 -0.04 -6.39 0.54
CA MET A 345 -0.56 -7.73 0.85
C MET A 345 -2.06 -7.71 1.18
N ASP A 346 -2.55 -6.66 1.86
CA ASP A 346 -3.98 -6.52 2.17
C ASP A 346 -4.79 -6.23 0.90
N LEU A 347 -4.25 -5.36 0.04
CA LEU A 347 -4.87 -4.96 -1.22
C LEU A 347 -5.08 -6.13 -2.17
N VAL A 348 -4.04 -6.95 -2.39
CA VAL A 348 -4.13 -8.10 -3.31
C VAL A 348 -4.73 -9.35 -2.67
N GLY A 349 -4.77 -9.41 -1.34
CA GLY A 349 -5.45 -10.47 -0.60
C GLY A 349 -6.97 -10.28 -0.49
N SER A 350 -7.49 -9.14 -0.96
CA SER A 350 -8.90 -8.79 -0.87
C SER A 350 -9.78 -9.66 -1.78
N PRO A 351 -10.87 -10.26 -1.27
CA PRO A 351 -11.85 -10.95 -2.09
C PRO A 351 -12.61 -9.96 -2.99
N GLY A 352 -12.93 -10.36 -4.23
CA GLY A 352 -13.81 -9.60 -5.12
C GLY A 352 -13.21 -8.35 -5.78
N SER A 353 -12.07 -7.84 -5.30
CA SER A 353 -11.35 -6.74 -5.97
C SER A 353 -10.54 -7.27 -7.16
N LYS A 354 -10.71 -6.67 -8.34
CA LYS A 354 -9.87 -6.99 -9.51
C LYS A 354 -8.47 -6.45 -9.30
N VAL A 355 -7.45 -7.29 -9.41
CA VAL A 355 -6.03 -6.91 -9.25
C VAL A 355 -5.35 -6.74 -10.61
N VAL A 356 -5.02 -5.50 -10.94
CA VAL A 356 -4.31 -5.15 -12.18
C VAL A 356 -2.87 -4.75 -11.85
N VAL A 357 -1.91 -5.42 -12.47
CA VAL A 357 -0.49 -5.05 -12.37
C VAL A 357 -0.10 -4.16 -13.54
N THR A 358 0.51 -3.00 -13.25
CA THR A 358 1.17 -2.15 -14.26
C THR A 358 2.68 -2.19 -14.06
N MET A 359 3.44 -2.63 -15.05
CA MET A 359 4.89 -2.74 -14.91
C MET A 359 5.64 -2.69 -16.25
N ASP A 360 6.88 -2.21 -16.24
CA ASP A 360 7.80 -2.47 -17.36
C ASP A 360 7.94 -4.00 -17.53
N HIS A 361 7.92 -4.50 -18.78
CA HIS A 361 7.87 -5.93 -19.13
C HIS A 361 9.16 -6.67 -18.71
N VAL A 362 10.30 -6.00 -18.91
CA VAL A 362 11.63 -6.46 -18.50
C VAL A 362 12.26 -5.50 -17.51
N ALA A 363 13.22 -5.99 -16.72
CA ALA A 363 14.08 -5.14 -15.92
C ALA A 363 15.04 -4.34 -16.81
N LYS A 364 15.69 -3.32 -16.25
CA LYS A 364 16.65 -2.45 -16.99
C LYS A 364 17.79 -3.20 -17.68
N ASN A 365 18.15 -4.37 -17.18
CA ASN A 365 19.18 -5.25 -17.72
C ASN A 365 18.63 -6.30 -18.71
N GLY A 366 17.36 -6.16 -19.14
CA GLY A 366 16.69 -7.09 -20.05
C GLY A 366 16.16 -8.36 -19.38
N THR A 367 16.33 -8.56 -18.07
CA THR A 367 15.82 -9.76 -17.40
C THR A 367 14.27 -9.76 -17.40
N PRO A 368 13.61 -10.83 -17.87
CA PRO A 368 12.15 -10.97 -17.81
C PRO A 368 11.61 -10.80 -16.40
N LYS A 369 10.44 -10.17 -16.29
CA LYS A 369 9.72 -10.02 -15.01
C LYS A 369 8.44 -10.85 -14.94
N ILE A 370 7.96 -11.34 -16.08
CA ILE A 370 6.87 -12.32 -16.18
C ILE A 370 7.53 -13.71 -16.28
N LEU A 371 7.31 -14.55 -15.27
CA LEU A 371 8.07 -15.79 -15.04
C LEU A 371 7.12 -16.98 -14.88
N GLN A 372 7.64 -18.20 -15.02
CA GLN A 372 6.84 -19.39 -14.67
C GLN A 372 6.50 -19.41 -13.18
N GLN A 373 7.46 -19.05 -12.33
CA GLN A 373 7.32 -18.88 -10.89
C GLN A 373 8.15 -17.67 -10.45
N CYS A 374 7.65 -16.89 -9.49
CA CYS A 374 8.45 -15.80 -8.92
C CYS A 374 9.65 -16.38 -8.15
N SER A 375 10.81 -15.75 -8.31
CA SER A 375 11.99 -16.05 -7.52
C SER A 375 12.11 -15.17 -6.28
N LEU A 376 11.39 -14.03 -6.26
CA LEU A 376 11.33 -13.12 -5.14
C LEU A 376 10.20 -13.49 -4.17
N PRO A 377 10.32 -13.12 -2.88
CA PRO A 377 9.25 -13.33 -1.91
C PRO A 377 7.91 -12.76 -2.36
N LEU A 378 6.87 -13.58 -2.25
CA LEU A 378 5.53 -13.23 -2.69
C LEU A 378 4.91 -12.14 -1.82
N THR A 379 4.07 -11.36 -2.46
CA THR A 379 3.09 -10.41 -1.90
C THR A 379 1.73 -11.09 -1.79
N GLY A 380 1.39 -11.93 -2.77
CA GLY A 380 0.18 -12.74 -2.77
C GLY A 380 0.27 -13.86 -3.79
N ARG A 381 -0.43 -14.97 -3.52
CA ARG A 381 -0.42 -16.18 -4.35
C ARG A 381 -1.67 -16.29 -5.22
N GLY A 382 -1.49 -16.29 -6.54
CA GLY A 382 -2.58 -16.34 -7.52
C GLY A 382 -3.60 -15.23 -7.30
N VAL A 383 -3.11 -13.98 -7.22
CA VAL A 383 -3.91 -12.79 -6.90
C VAL A 383 -4.14 -11.90 -8.11
N VAL A 384 -3.20 -11.88 -9.07
CA VAL A 384 -3.23 -10.99 -10.24
C VAL A 384 -4.27 -11.46 -11.25
N ASP A 385 -5.15 -10.56 -11.69
CA ASP A 385 -6.14 -10.79 -12.76
C ASP A 385 -5.63 -10.39 -14.14
N ARG A 386 -4.86 -9.30 -14.21
CA ARG A 386 -4.36 -8.73 -15.46
C ARG A 386 -2.99 -8.09 -15.29
N ILE A 387 -2.13 -8.25 -16.28
CA ILE A 387 -0.80 -7.63 -16.36
C ILE A 387 -0.79 -6.68 -17.55
N ILE A 388 -0.42 -5.42 -17.33
CA ILE A 388 -0.27 -4.38 -18.36
C ILE A 388 1.19 -3.97 -18.39
N THR A 389 1.83 -4.15 -19.55
CA THR A 389 3.22 -3.74 -19.77
C THR A 389 3.36 -2.85 -20.99
N ASP A 390 4.57 -2.36 -21.23
CA ASP A 390 4.94 -1.61 -22.42
C ASP A 390 4.94 -2.44 -23.72
N MET A 391 4.77 -3.77 -23.63
CA MET A 391 4.76 -4.71 -24.76
C MET A 391 3.37 -5.29 -25.04
N GLY A 392 2.47 -5.32 -24.05
CA GLY A 392 1.13 -5.90 -24.22
C GLY A 392 0.36 -6.08 -22.92
N VAL A 393 -0.81 -6.70 -23.04
CA VAL A 393 -1.72 -6.99 -21.93
C VAL A 393 -1.96 -8.49 -21.84
N PHE A 394 -1.80 -9.05 -20.65
CA PHE A 394 -2.12 -10.44 -20.35
C PHE A 394 -3.28 -10.54 -19.38
N ASP A 395 -4.24 -11.39 -19.70
CA ASP A 395 -5.20 -11.90 -18.73
C ASP A 395 -4.66 -13.15 -18.05
N VAL A 396 -4.98 -13.30 -16.76
CA VAL A 396 -4.51 -14.39 -15.92
C VAL A 396 -5.69 -15.27 -15.52
N ASP A 397 -5.65 -16.54 -15.92
CA ASP A 397 -6.61 -17.55 -15.43
C ASP A 397 -6.15 -18.09 -14.05
N LYS A 398 -6.78 -17.58 -12.98
CA LYS A 398 -6.51 -17.97 -11.60
C LYS A 398 -7.21 -19.27 -11.18
N GLU A 399 -8.24 -19.69 -11.90
CA GLU A 399 -9.13 -20.80 -11.52
C GLU A 399 -8.49 -22.13 -11.87
N ASN A 400 -7.85 -22.23 -13.03
CA ASN A 400 -7.15 -23.43 -13.45
C ASN A 400 -5.66 -23.36 -13.08
N ARG A 401 -5.30 -23.44 -11.80
CA ARG A 401 -3.89 -23.30 -11.36
C ARG A 401 -2.91 -24.34 -11.92
N ASN A 402 -3.41 -25.47 -12.42
CA ASN A 402 -2.60 -26.58 -12.94
C ASN A 402 -2.62 -26.68 -14.48
N GLY A 403 -3.43 -25.89 -15.19
CA GLY A 403 -3.55 -25.92 -16.66
C GLY A 403 -4.06 -24.63 -17.34
N GLY A 404 -4.39 -23.63 -16.54
CA GLY A 404 -4.59 -22.23 -16.89
C GLY A 404 -3.28 -21.46 -16.77
N GLY A 405 -3.29 -20.21 -17.20
CA GLY A 405 -2.08 -19.40 -17.28
C GLY A 405 -2.35 -18.07 -17.96
N LEU A 406 -1.31 -17.50 -18.56
CA LEU A 406 -1.41 -16.21 -19.21
C LEU A 406 -2.02 -16.32 -20.60
N THR A 407 -2.87 -15.36 -20.95
CA THR A 407 -3.35 -15.15 -22.32
C THR A 407 -3.01 -13.73 -22.74
N LEU A 408 -2.19 -13.58 -23.79
CA LEU A 408 -1.93 -12.29 -24.42
C LEU A 408 -3.19 -11.84 -25.16
N VAL A 409 -3.82 -10.76 -24.67
CA VAL A 409 -5.10 -10.23 -25.18
C VAL A 409 -4.94 -8.92 -25.96
N GLU A 410 -3.88 -8.17 -25.68
CA GLU A 410 -3.50 -6.99 -26.47
C GLU A 410 -1.99 -6.91 -26.67
N ILE A 411 -1.55 -6.32 -27.77
CA ILE A 411 -0.13 -6.13 -28.10
C ILE A 411 0.21 -4.68 -28.40
N ALA A 412 1.35 -4.18 -27.91
CA ALA A 412 1.77 -2.81 -28.13
C ALA A 412 2.12 -2.53 -29.61
N PRO A 413 1.85 -1.30 -30.12
CA PRO A 413 2.26 -0.91 -31.47
C PRO A 413 3.76 -1.12 -31.71
N GLY A 414 4.10 -1.73 -32.84
CA GLY A 414 5.48 -2.03 -33.20
C GLY A 414 6.10 -3.24 -32.48
N THR A 415 5.34 -3.95 -31.64
CA THR A 415 5.77 -5.19 -30.98
C THR A 415 5.14 -6.40 -31.69
N THR A 416 5.90 -7.47 -31.90
CA THR A 416 5.38 -8.75 -32.43
C THR A 416 5.17 -9.78 -31.32
N VAL A 417 4.35 -10.79 -31.58
CA VAL A 417 4.13 -11.90 -30.63
C VAL A 417 5.44 -12.61 -30.28
N ASP A 418 6.36 -12.73 -31.24
CA ASP A 418 7.65 -13.39 -31.01
C ASP A 418 8.58 -12.52 -30.14
N ASP A 419 8.52 -11.19 -30.23
CA ASP A 419 9.22 -10.29 -29.29
C ASP A 419 8.73 -10.50 -27.86
N VAL A 420 7.40 -10.60 -27.68
CA VAL A 420 6.78 -10.85 -26.37
C VAL A 420 7.21 -12.21 -25.81
N LYS A 421 7.23 -13.26 -26.65
CA LYS A 421 7.73 -14.59 -26.27
C LYS A 421 9.20 -14.55 -25.85
N ALA A 422 10.05 -13.82 -26.58
CA ALA A 422 11.46 -13.69 -26.24
C ALA A 422 11.70 -12.95 -24.92
N ALA A 423 10.80 -12.03 -24.55
CA ALA A 423 10.88 -11.21 -23.34
C ALA A 423 10.12 -11.78 -22.12
N THR A 424 9.39 -12.89 -22.29
CA THR A 424 8.58 -13.55 -21.24
C THR A 424 9.16 -14.91 -20.88
N ALA A 425 9.42 -15.18 -19.59
CA ALA A 425 10.02 -16.43 -19.14
C ALA A 425 8.98 -17.48 -18.67
N CYS A 426 7.87 -17.58 -19.39
CA CYS A 426 6.85 -18.63 -19.26
C CYS A 426 6.05 -18.77 -20.56
N GLU A 427 5.33 -19.89 -20.68
CA GLU A 427 4.39 -20.07 -21.80
C GLU A 427 3.13 -19.24 -21.59
N PHE A 428 2.57 -18.73 -22.68
CA PHE A 428 1.29 -18.04 -22.71
C PHE A 428 0.52 -18.36 -23.98
N LYS A 429 -0.81 -18.30 -23.88
CA LYS A 429 -1.70 -18.40 -25.05
C LYS A 429 -1.82 -17.04 -25.72
N VAL A 430 -2.08 -17.04 -27.02
CA VAL A 430 -2.43 -15.82 -27.75
C VAL A 430 -3.93 -15.84 -27.99
N SER A 431 -4.62 -14.75 -27.65
CA SER A 431 -6.05 -14.62 -27.93
C SER A 431 -6.32 -14.75 -29.43
N ALA A 432 -7.38 -15.46 -29.80
CA ALA A 432 -7.86 -15.47 -31.19
C ALA A 432 -8.29 -14.07 -31.65
N ASP A 433 -8.74 -13.25 -30.70
CA ASP A 433 -9.14 -11.86 -30.87
C ASP A 433 -8.05 -10.91 -30.35
N LEU A 434 -6.78 -11.22 -30.60
CA LEU A 434 -5.66 -10.36 -30.19
C LEU A 434 -5.82 -8.98 -30.82
N ASN A 435 -5.94 -7.96 -29.98
CA ASN A 435 -6.14 -6.57 -30.42
C ASN A 435 -4.88 -5.74 -30.25
N LEU A 436 -4.80 -4.62 -30.97
CA LEU A 436 -3.77 -3.64 -30.75
C LEU A 436 -4.04 -2.87 -29.45
N MET A 437 -3.01 -2.72 -28.62
CA MET A 437 -3.05 -1.94 -27.39
C MET A 437 -3.08 -0.45 -27.74
N VAL A 438 -4.27 0.16 -27.62
CA VAL A 438 -4.55 1.60 -27.79
C VAL A 438 -3.85 2.25 -28.99
N GLU A 439 -4.57 2.38 -30.11
CA GLU A 439 -4.26 3.37 -31.14
C GLU A 439 -4.91 4.73 -30.81
N HIS A 440 -4.18 5.81 -31.10
CA HIS A 440 -4.52 7.24 -31.00
C HIS A 440 -4.11 7.99 -29.72
N LEU A 441 -3.10 8.83 -29.91
CA LEU A 441 -2.49 9.74 -28.94
C LEU A 441 -3.34 10.99 -28.65
N GLU A 442 -4.39 11.28 -29.44
CA GLU A 442 -4.92 12.65 -29.56
C GLU A 442 -6.30 12.95 -28.94
N ASP A 443 -7.19 11.99 -28.65
CA ASP A 443 -8.62 12.37 -28.48
C ASP A 443 -9.33 12.08 -27.14
N GLN A 444 -8.66 11.65 -26.06
CA GLN A 444 -9.39 11.23 -24.86
C GLN A 444 -8.76 11.58 -23.51
N VAL A 445 -8.48 12.86 -23.29
CA VAL A 445 -8.17 13.35 -21.94
C VAL A 445 -9.20 14.40 -21.54
N ALA A 446 -9.76 14.26 -20.33
CA ALA A 446 -10.65 15.24 -19.72
C ALA A 446 -9.92 16.52 -19.33
#